data_AF-A0A258TYC0-F1
#
_entry.id   AF-A0A258TYC0-F1
#
_cell.length_a   1.000
_cell.length_b   1.000
_cell.length_c   1.000
_cell.angle_alpha   90.00
_cell.angle_beta   90.00
_cell.angle_gamma   90.00
#
_symmetry.space_group_name_H-M   'P 1'
#
loop_
_entity.id
_entity.type
_entity.pdbx_description
1 polymer ?
#
loop_
_entity_poly.entity_id
_entity_poly.type
_entity_poly.pdbx_seq_one_letter_code
_entity_poly.pdbx_strand_id
1 'polypeptide(L)'
;MRCMRIFMIAVISLLLGCSPSPKQIVIPAIHMAIAQVPLNLDPRYATDAASERVNRLLYQRLVEFDVRYQVVPSLADWQMVTPLHYRFTLKKTAVFHDGTSLSAHDVKATYDSLLALRDAPHRAEFAHIGRIEVHDNATVSFFLSKEDPHFVEKLIIGILPHTQLAQGHDFSHAPIGSGPVKFVCWQSALTLARIADGRYIVLTEVKDPTVRVLKLVRGEVDLLQGDLPPELVKYLQTKPEITVNTNQGTNFSYLGINMQDPILSDINVRKAIAHAIDRQAIIQQVMVDSTRLAGAILPPEHYAGNARLAPYAYRPQYAKQLLQQAGVQLPLKLVYKTSTDAQRVR
;
A
#
# COMPACT_ATOMS: atom_id res chain seq x y z
N MET A 1 -61.54 60.20 29.13
CA MET A 1 -62.83 59.55 29.46
C MET A 1 -62.72 58.09 29.01
N ARG A 2 -62.48 57.14 29.94
CA ARG A 2 -63.47 56.12 30.43
C ARG A 2 -64.06 55.30 29.25
N CYS A 3 -63.94 53.98 29.11
CA CYS A 3 -64.00 52.83 30.04
C CYS A 3 -63.31 51.63 29.34
N MET A 4 -62.44 50.82 29.97
CA MET A 4 -62.70 49.72 30.91
C MET A 4 -63.87 48.79 30.52
N ARG A 5 -63.58 47.63 29.89
CA ARG A 5 -64.36 46.38 30.04
C ARG A 5 -63.44 45.16 29.91
N ILE A 6 -63.42 44.38 30.99
CA ILE A 6 -62.81 43.07 31.21
C ILE A 6 -63.82 41.98 30.80
N PHE A 7 -63.35 40.86 30.21
CA PHE A 7 -63.82 39.45 30.38
C PHE A 7 -63.08 38.59 29.32
N MET A 8 -62.03 37.82 29.64
CA MET A 8 -61.97 36.44 30.18
C MET A 8 -62.39 35.35 29.18
N ILE A 9 -61.57 34.26 29.12
CA ILE A 9 -61.74 32.94 28.43
C ILE A 9 -61.16 32.95 26.99
N ALA A 10 -60.25 32.06 26.53
CA ALA A 10 -59.83 30.73 26.95
C ALA A 10 -58.32 30.49 26.71
N VAL A 11 -57.69 29.81 27.67
CA VAL A 11 -56.41 29.11 27.53
C VAL A 11 -56.73 27.72 26.96
N ILE A 12 -56.27 27.42 25.74
CA ILE A 12 -56.29 26.07 25.17
C ILE A 12 -54.93 25.81 24.48
N SER A 13 -54.06 25.12 25.21
CA SER A 13 -53.24 23.99 24.76
C SER A 13 -52.48 24.10 23.42
N LEU A 14 -51.26 24.65 23.47
CA LEU A 14 -50.19 24.38 22.50
C LEU A 14 -49.10 23.54 23.17
N LEU A 15 -49.43 22.30 23.51
CA LEU A 15 -48.45 21.23 23.71
C LEU A 15 -48.24 20.54 22.36
N LEU A 16 -47.53 21.20 21.45
CA LEU A 16 -46.97 20.53 20.29
C LEU A 16 -45.78 19.72 20.78
N GLY A 17 -45.99 18.41 20.88
CA GLY A 17 -45.02 17.45 21.38
C GLY A 17 -43.71 17.49 20.61
N CYS A 18 -42.62 17.37 21.35
CA CYS A 18 -41.34 16.95 20.81
C CYS A 18 -41.50 15.55 20.20
N SER A 19 -41.73 15.49 18.89
CA SER A 19 -41.46 14.27 18.14
C SER A 19 -39.96 13.96 18.27
N PRO A 20 -39.57 12.75 18.73
CA PRO A 20 -38.17 12.37 18.72
C PRO A 20 -37.71 12.36 17.26
N SER A 21 -36.77 13.24 16.93
CA SER A 21 -36.04 13.17 15.67
C SER A 21 -35.57 11.72 15.48
N PRO A 22 -35.72 11.11 14.30
CA PRO A 22 -35.24 9.75 14.07
C PRO A 22 -33.78 9.71 14.50
N LYS A 23 -33.46 8.87 15.49
CA LYS A 23 -32.09 8.64 15.94
C LYS A 23 -31.26 8.39 14.68
N GLN A 24 -30.44 9.37 14.30
CA GLN A 24 -29.47 9.21 13.25
C GLN A 24 -28.63 8.01 13.69
N ILE A 25 -28.74 6.90 12.97
CA ILE A 25 -27.90 5.74 13.20
C ILE A 25 -26.50 6.24 12.84
N VAL A 26 -25.74 6.66 13.85
CA VAL A 26 -24.33 6.97 13.69
C VAL A 26 -23.67 5.63 13.44
N ILE A 27 -23.47 5.29 12.16
CA ILE A 27 -22.68 4.12 11.79
C ILE A 27 -21.29 4.37 12.36
N PRO A 28 -20.81 3.58 13.34
CA PRO A 28 -19.55 3.87 14.01
C PRO A 28 -18.40 3.77 13.00
N ALA A 29 -17.62 4.84 12.83
CA ALA A 29 -16.46 4.81 11.94
C ALA A 29 -15.25 4.14 12.63
N ILE A 30 -14.34 3.61 11.82
CA ILE A 30 -12.98 3.25 12.23
C ILE A 30 -12.08 4.41 11.80
N HIS A 31 -11.53 5.13 12.77
CA HIS A 31 -10.64 6.25 12.54
C HIS A 31 -9.19 5.78 12.51
N MET A 32 -8.48 6.14 11.44
CA MET A 32 -7.07 5.81 11.25
C MET A 32 -6.26 7.08 11.05
N ALA A 33 -5.21 7.27 11.86
CA ALA A 33 -4.19 8.25 11.55
C ALA A 33 -3.06 7.59 10.75
N ILE A 34 -2.77 8.13 9.57
CA ILE A 34 -1.76 7.64 8.63
C ILE A 34 -0.67 8.69 8.42
N ALA A 35 0.57 8.26 8.17
CA ALA A 35 1.68 9.19 7.96
C ALA A 35 1.54 10.00 6.67
N GLN A 36 0.92 9.41 5.65
CA GLN A 36 0.74 9.99 4.33
C GLN A 36 -0.57 9.49 3.73
N VAL A 37 -1.38 10.41 3.19
CA VAL A 37 -2.54 10.06 2.36
C VAL A 37 -2.13 9.58 0.97
N PRO A 38 -2.94 8.74 0.29
CA PRO A 38 -2.67 8.36 -1.10
C PRO A 38 -2.48 9.61 -1.98
N LEU A 39 -1.67 9.49 -3.02
CA LEU A 39 -1.53 10.53 -4.05
C LEU A 39 -2.54 10.35 -5.18
N ASN A 40 -2.95 9.11 -5.47
CA ASN A 40 -3.89 8.81 -6.54
C ASN A 40 -4.73 7.55 -6.22
N LEU A 41 -6.05 7.62 -6.44
CA LEU A 41 -6.98 6.49 -6.30
C LEU A 41 -7.24 5.74 -7.62
N ASP A 42 -6.64 6.15 -8.72
CA ASP A 42 -6.61 5.43 -9.99
C ASP A 42 -5.44 4.43 -9.98
N PRO A 43 -5.73 3.11 -10.08
CA PRO A 43 -4.72 2.06 -9.99
C PRO A 43 -3.73 2.08 -11.16
N ARG A 44 -4.01 2.82 -12.24
CA ARG A 44 -3.10 2.95 -13.38
C ARG A 44 -1.93 3.90 -13.12
N TYR A 45 -2.06 4.80 -12.13
CA TYR A 45 -1.06 5.84 -11.81
C TYR A 45 -0.41 5.68 -10.44
N ALA A 46 -0.97 4.85 -9.55
CA ALA A 46 -0.44 4.64 -8.21
C ALA A 46 0.97 4.05 -8.24
N THR A 47 1.93 4.73 -7.61
CA THR A 47 3.32 4.29 -7.49
C THR A 47 3.89 4.44 -6.07
N ASP A 48 3.21 5.21 -5.22
CA ASP A 48 3.53 5.32 -3.81
C ASP A 48 2.78 4.28 -2.98
N ALA A 49 3.34 3.94 -1.82
CA ALA A 49 2.81 2.89 -0.96
C ALA A 49 1.42 3.21 -0.38
N ALA A 50 1.07 4.48 -0.18
CA ALA A 50 -0.22 4.86 0.39
C ALA A 50 -1.34 4.66 -0.64
N SER A 51 -1.12 5.11 -1.89
CA SER A 51 -2.00 4.84 -3.04
C SER A 51 -2.19 3.35 -3.27
N GLU A 52 -1.10 2.58 -3.32
CA GLU A 52 -1.16 1.13 -3.52
C GLU A 52 -2.00 0.42 -2.45
N ARG A 53 -1.85 0.79 -1.18
CA ARG A 53 -2.63 0.18 -0.08
C ARG A 53 -4.12 0.47 -0.19
N VAL A 54 -4.49 1.71 -0.48
CA VAL A 54 -5.90 2.09 -0.62
C VAL A 54 -6.49 1.45 -1.88
N ASN A 55 -5.78 1.48 -3.00
CA ASN A 55 -6.20 0.84 -4.24
C ASN A 55 -6.37 -0.68 -4.09
N ARG A 56 -5.56 -1.32 -3.25
CA ARG A 56 -5.73 -2.73 -2.94
C ARG A 56 -7.04 -3.08 -2.26
N LEU A 57 -7.62 -2.14 -1.52
CA LEU A 57 -8.91 -2.27 -0.88
C LEU A 57 -10.06 -1.85 -1.80
N LEU A 58 -9.84 -0.85 -2.66
CA LEU A 58 -10.86 -0.34 -3.59
C LEU A 58 -11.09 -1.29 -4.77
N TYR A 59 -10.04 -1.90 -5.31
CA TYR A 59 -10.10 -2.65 -6.56
C TYR A 59 -9.67 -4.10 -6.38
N GLN A 60 -10.36 -5.03 -7.03
CA GLN A 60 -9.87 -6.39 -7.19
C GLN A 60 -8.94 -6.50 -8.43
N ARG A 61 -8.03 -7.47 -8.40
CA ARG A 61 -6.98 -7.74 -9.40
C ARG A 61 -7.13 -9.14 -9.96
N LEU A 62 -6.54 -9.44 -11.12
CA LEU A 62 -6.57 -10.80 -11.68
C LEU A 62 -5.90 -11.81 -10.75
N VAL A 63 -4.77 -11.42 -10.17
CA VAL A 63 -3.98 -12.24 -9.25
C VAL A 63 -3.63 -11.51 -7.97
N GLU A 64 -3.22 -12.26 -6.96
CA GLU A 64 -2.68 -11.78 -5.68
C GLU A 64 -1.39 -12.53 -5.35
N PHE A 65 -0.78 -12.18 -4.21
CA PHE A 65 0.35 -12.92 -3.65
C PHE A 65 0.00 -13.56 -2.31
N ASP A 66 0.46 -14.79 -2.11
CA ASP A 66 0.37 -15.45 -0.80
C ASP A 66 1.44 -14.94 0.18
N VAL A 67 1.46 -15.50 1.39
CA VAL A 67 2.42 -15.14 2.45
C VAL A 67 3.89 -15.43 2.09
N ARG A 68 4.15 -16.23 1.05
CA ARG A 68 5.49 -16.54 0.51
C ARG A 68 5.79 -15.77 -0.77
N TYR A 69 4.96 -14.80 -1.13
CA TYR A 69 5.05 -14.00 -2.35
C TYR A 69 4.91 -14.82 -3.63
N GLN A 70 4.25 -15.98 -3.56
CA GLN A 70 3.86 -16.73 -4.74
C GLN A 70 2.59 -16.14 -5.32
N VAL A 71 2.53 -16.01 -6.65
CA VAL A 71 1.33 -15.55 -7.33
C VAL A 71 0.21 -16.58 -7.20
N VAL A 72 -0.98 -16.13 -6.82
CA VAL A 72 -2.18 -16.95 -6.59
C VAL A 72 -3.42 -16.34 -7.24
N PRO A 73 -4.44 -17.15 -7.60
CA PRO A 73 -5.67 -16.66 -8.22
C PRO A 73 -6.45 -15.68 -7.34
N SER A 74 -6.90 -14.57 -7.94
CA SER A 74 -7.78 -13.58 -7.29
C SER A 74 -9.09 -13.46 -8.05
N LEU A 75 -9.34 -12.42 -8.85
CA LEU A 75 -10.51 -12.33 -9.72
C LEU A 75 -10.59 -13.46 -10.73
N ALA A 76 -9.46 -14.07 -11.09
CA ALA A 76 -9.40 -15.03 -12.17
C ALA A 76 -8.48 -16.21 -11.84
N ASP A 77 -8.87 -17.38 -12.33
CA ASP A 77 -7.93 -18.47 -12.56
C ASP A 77 -7.22 -18.25 -13.90
N TRP A 78 -6.03 -18.83 -14.08
CA TRP A 78 -5.27 -18.68 -15.32
C TRP A 78 -4.62 -19.97 -15.77
N GLN A 79 -4.32 -20.00 -17.08
CA GLN A 79 -3.56 -21.05 -17.73
C GLN A 79 -2.58 -20.42 -18.72
N MET A 80 -1.31 -20.82 -18.64
CA MET A 80 -0.35 -20.58 -19.70
C MET A 80 -0.61 -21.60 -20.81
N VAL A 81 -1.17 -21.16 -21.94
CA VAL A 81 -1.48 -21.99 -23.11
C VAL A 81 -0.19 -22.23 -23.91
N THR A 82 0.60 -21.18 -24.09
CA THR A 82 1.98 -21.20 -24.62
C THR A 82 2.81 -20.13 -23.89
N PRO A 83 4.15 -20.08 -24.02
CA PRO A 83 4.97 -19.01 -23.44
C PRO A 83 4.59 -17.58 -23.86
N LEU A 84 3.82 -17.43 -24.95
CA LEU A 84 3.32 -16.16 -25.48
C LEU A 84 1.80 -16.00 -25.35
N HIS A 85 1.09 -16.95 -24.76
CA HIS A 85 -0.38 -16.94 -24.68
C HIS A 85 -0.87 -17.39 -23.31
N TYR A 86 -1.51 -16.48 -22.60
CA TYR A 86 -2.12 -16.71 -21.30
C TYR A 86 -3.62 -16.51 -21.38
N ARG A 87 -4.39 -17.45 -20.84
CA ARG A 87 -5.86 -17.39 -20.75
C ARG A 87 -6.26 -17.24 -19.29
N PHE A 88 -7.19 -16.32 -19.03
CA PHE A 88 -7.76 -16.05 -17.72
C PHE A 88 -9.27 -16.28 -17.75
N THR A 89 -9.79 -16.91 -16.70
CA THR A 89 -11.22 -17.17 -16.50
C THR A 89 -11.66 -16.48 -15.21
N LEU A 90 -12.53 -15.48 -15.34
CA LEU A 90 -13.04 -14.70 -14.23
C LEU A 90 -13.98 -15.51 -13.34
N LYS A 91 -13.87 -15.30 -12.03
CA LYS A 91 -14.79 -15.82 -11.02
C LYS A 91 -16.09 -15.02 -11.08
N LYS A 92 -17.23 -15.71 -11.22
CA LYS A 92 -18.55 -15.15 -11.60
C LYS A 92 -19.19 -14.11 -10.64
N THR A 93 -18.54 -13.72 -9.55
CA THR A 93 -19.19 -13.02 -8.43
C THR A 93 -18.78 -11.56 -8.25
N ALA A 94 -17.89 -11.02 -9.09
CA ALA A 94 -17.41 -9.65 -8.90
C ALA A 94 -18.39 -8.61 -9.47
N VAL A 95 -18.73 -7.62 -8.65
CA VAL A 95 -19.59 -6.48 -8.98
C VAL A 95 -18.85 -5.21 -8.58
N PHE A 96 -18.93 -4.19 -9.41
CA PHE A 96 -18.39 -2.88 -9.11
C PHE A 96 -19.25 -2.14 -8.07
N HIS A 97 -18.69 -1.13 -7.43
CA HIS A 97 -19.36 -0.36 -6.39
C HIS A 97 -20.57 0.45 -6.90
N ASP A 98 -20.69 0.64 -8.21
CA ASP A 98 -21.84 1.24 -8.89
C ASP A 98 -22.96 0.23 -9.21
N GLY A 99 -22.76 -1.05 -8.90
CA GLY A 99 -23.71 -2.13 -9.14
C GLY A 99 -23.57 -2.85 -10.48
N THR A 100 -22.66 -2.40 -11.36
CA THR A 100 -22.41 -3.08 -12.64
C THR A 100 -21.59 -4.36 -12.45
N SER A 101 -21.85 -5.38 -13.25
CA SER A 101 -21.10 -6.64 -13.20
C SER A 101 -19.73 -6.51 -13.84
N LEU A 102 -18.69 -7.04 -13.18
CA LEU A 102 -17.34 -7.10 -13.73
C LEU A 102 -17.23 -8.25 -14.75
N SER A 103 -16.62 -7.94 -15.90
CA SER A 103 -16.47 -8.83 -17.05
C SER A 103 -15.06 -8.78 -17.65
N ALA A 104 -14.80 -9.69 -18.59
CA ALA A 104 -13.57 -9.72 -19.39
C ALA A 104 -13.35 -8.43 -20.21
N HIS A 105 -14.43 -7.72 -20.56
CA HIS A 105 -14.34 -6.42 -21.23
C HIS A 105 -13.71 -5.35 -20.34
N ASP A 106 -13.97 -5.38 -19.03
CA ASP A 106 -13.37 -4.48 -18.04
C ASP A 106 -11.88 -4.73 -17.89
N VAL A 107 -11.48 -6.01 -17.90
CA VAL A 107 -10.06 -6.41 -17.89
C VAL A 107 -9.36 -5.85 -19.12
N LYS A 108 -9.89 -6.12 -20.31
CA LYS A 108 -9.32 -5.62 -21.57
C LYS A 108 -9.22 -4.09 -21.56
N ALA A 109 -10.30 -3.39 -21.22
CA ALA A 109 -10.33 -1.92 -21.21
C ALA A 109 -9.33 -1.33 -20.21
N THR A 110 -9.18 -1.93 -19.03
CA THR A 110 -8.22 -1.49 -18.01
C THR A 110 -6.80 -1.52 -18.55
N TYR A 111 -6.35 -2.67 -19.06
CA TYR A 111 -4.98 -2.83 -19.56
C TYR A 111 -4.74 -2.08 -20.88
N ASP A 112 -5.71 -2.05 -21.80
CA ASP A 112 -5.62 -1.23 -23.02
C ASP A 112 -5.46 0.26 -22.65
N SER A 113 -6.22 0.75 -21.67
CA SER A 113 -6.12 2.14 -21.21
C SER A 113 -4.75 2.42 -20.59
N LEU A 114 -4.21 1.50 -19.77
CA LEU A 114 -2.88 1.63 -19.18
C LEU A 114 -1.79 1.71 -20.26
N LEU A 115 -1.87 0.86 -21.28
CA LEU A 115 -0.92 0.85 -22.41
C LEU A 115 -1.04 2.09 -23.31
N ALA A 116 -2.21 2.73 -23.35
CA ALA A 116 -2.42 3.97 -24.10
C ALA A 116 -1.80 5.20 -23.42
N LEU A 117 -1.68 5.20 -22.09
CA LEU A 117 -1.09 6.29 -21.32
C LEU A 117 0.40 6.45 -21.67
N ARG A 118 0.79 7.60 -22.25
CA ARG A 118 2.18 7.87 -22.65
C ARG A 118 3.11 7.99 -21.44
N ASP A 119 2.61 8.58 -20.36
CA ASP A 119 3.39 8.90 -19.16
C ASP A 119 3.05 7.98 -17.95
N ALA A 120 2.32 6.87 -18.18
CA ALA A 120 2.01 5.97 -17.07
C ALA A 120 3.27 5.26 -16.59
N PRO A 121 3.56 5.31 -15.27
CA PRO A 121 4.77 4.72 -14.69
C PRO A 121 4.84 3.21 -14.93
N HIS A 122 3.69 2.55 -15.04
CA HIS A 122 3.57 1.11 -15.24
C HIS A 122 3.65 0.66 -16.70
N ARG A 123 3.62 1.57 -17.68
CA ARG A 123 3.54 1.21 -19.11
C ARG A 123 4.67 0.29 -19.55
N ALA A 124 5.89 0.57 -19.09
CA ALA A 124 7.08 -0.23 -19.42
C ALA A 124 6.95 -1.68 -18.93
N GLU A 125 6.30 -1.90 -17.78
CA GLU A 125 6.12 -3.21 -17.17
C GLU A 125 5.24 -4.14 -18.03
N PHE A 126 4.26 -3.55 -18.72
CA PHE A 126 3.28 -4.26 -19.56
C PHE A 126 3.56 -4.17 -21.06
N ALA A 127 4.72 -3.61 -21.47
CA ALA A 127 5.04 -3.36 -22.87
C ALA A 127 5.08 -4.63 -23.76
N HIS A 128 5.21 -5.81 -23.15
CA HIS A 128 5.16 -7.09 -23.86
C HIS A 128 3.75 -7.54 -24.21
N ILE A 129 2.68 -6.91 -23.71
CA ILE A 129 1.31 -7.22 -24.14
C ILE A 129 1.14 -6.77 -25.60
N GLY A 130 1.08 -7.73 -26.52
CA GLY A 130 0.86 -7.47 -27.93
C GLY A 130 -0.62 -7.24 -28.25
N ARG A 131 -1.51 -8.05 -27.69
CA ARG A 131 -2.97 -7.84 -27.76
C ARG A 131 -3.72 -8.57 -26.65
N ILE A 132 -4.93 -8.09 -26.37
CA ILE A 132 -5.87 -8.69 -25.43
C ILE A 132 -7.16 -9.01 -26.19
N GLU A 133 -7.58 -10.28 -26.13
CA GLU A 133 -8.79 -10.79 -26.78
C GLU A 133 -9.81 -11.23 -25.72
N VAL A 134 -11.05 -10.75 -25.85
CA VAL A 134 -12.18 -11.21 -25.04
C VAL A 134 -12.91 -12.30 -25.82
N HIS A 135 -13.04 -13.48 -25.22
CA HIS A 135 -13.75 -14.61 -25.84
C HIS A 135 -15.23 -14.63 -25.45
N ASP A 136 -15.51 -14.26 -24.20
CA ASP A 136 -16.85 -14.12 -23.62
C ASP A 136 -16.77 -13.24 -22.36
N ASN A 137 -17.88 -13.04 -21.64
CA ASN A 137 -17.93 -12.18 -20.45
C ASN A 137 -16.99 -12.60 -19.30
N ALA A 138 -16.54 -13.84 -19.24
CA ALA A 138 -15.66 -14.36 -18.20
C ALA A 138 -14.27 -14.75 -18.71
N THR A 139 -14.06 -14.90 -20.02
CA THR A 139 -12.82 -15.42 -20.57
C THR A 139 -12.07 -14.34 -21.36
N VAL A 140 -10.82 -14.07 -20.95
CA VAL A 140 -9.91 -13.13 -21.61
C VAL A 140 -8.56 -13.79 -21.88
N SER A 141 -7.94 -13.50 -23.03
CA SER A 141 -6.59 -13.96 -23.37
C SER A 141 -5.64 -12.79 -23.57
N PHE A 142 -4.45 -12.91 -23.00
CA PHE A 142 -3.32 -12.04 -23.27
C PHE A 142 -2.35 -12.76 -24.21
N PHE A 143 -1.98 -12.08 -25.28
CA PHE A 143 -0.95 -12.53 -26.20
C PHE A 143 0.25 -11.60 -26.13
N LEU A 144 1.42 -12.17 -25.86
CA LEU A 144 2.64 -11.42 -25.68
C LEU A 144 3.43 -11.30 -26.99
N SER A 145 4.13 -10.18 -27.17
CA SER A 145 5.09 -9.97 -28.27
C SER A 145 6.44 -10.62 -28.00
N LYS A 146 6.73 -10.94 -26.72
CA LYS A 146 7.94 -11.60 -26.25
C LYS A 146 7.63 -12.46 -25.04
N GLU A 147 8.35 -13.58 -24.89
CA GLU A 147 8.22 -14.43 -23.71
C GLU A 147 8.57 -13.65 -22.44
N ASP A 148 7.70 -13.76 -21.45
CA ASP A 148 7.86 -13.14 -20.14
C ASP A 148 7.38 -14.13 -19.08
N PRO A 149 8.30 -14.92 -18.48
CA PRO A 149 7.95 -15.92 -17.46
C PRO A 149 7.28 -15.31 -16.21
N HIS A 150 7.45 -14.01 -15.99
CA HIS A 150 6.90 -13.29 -14.84
C HIS A 150 5.61 -12.54 -15.19
N PHE A 151 5.08 -12.72 -16.41
CA PHE A 151 3.92 -11.95 -16.89
C PHE A 151 2.73 -11.97 -15.93
N VAL A 152 2.39 -13.15 -15.40
CA VAL A 152 1.25 -13.31 -14.50
C VAL A 152 1.44 -12.52 -13.20
N GLU A 153 2.67 -12.51 -12.65
CA GLU A 153 3.02 -11.79 -11.40
C GLU A 153 2.81 -10.27 -11.54
N LYS A 154 2.84 -9.75 -12.76
CA LYS A 154 2.65 -8.33 -13.06
C LYS A 154 1.18 -7.92 -13.08
N LEU A 155 0.23 -8.83 -13.20
CA LEU A 155 -1.21 -8.54 -13.40
C LEU A 155 -1.95 -8.13 -12.10
N ILE A 156 -1.32 -7.22 -11.35
CA ILE A 156 -1.77 -6.67 -10.06
C ILE A 156 -2.44 -5.29 -10.21
N ILE A 157 -2.78 -4.87 -11.42
CA ILE A 157 -3.56 -3.64 -11.62
C ILE A 157 -5.02 -3.91 -11.27
N GLY A 158 -5.60 -3.02 -10.46
CA GLY A 158 -7.02 -3.06 -10.12
C GLY A 158 -7.89 -2.86 -11.36
N ILE A 159 -8.88 -3.73 -11.55
CA ILE A 159 -9.77 -3.68 -12.73
C ILE A 159 -10.75 -2.52 -12.58
N LEU A 160 -10.90 -1.74 -13.65
CA LEU A 160 -11.77 -0.58 -13.77
C LEU A 160 -12.95 -0.86 -14.71
N PRO A 161 -14.13 -0.26 -14.48
CA PRO A 161 -15.28 -0.41 -15.37
C PRO A 161 -15.02 0.13 -16.79
N HIS A 162 -15.23 -0.69 -17.81
CA HIS A 162 -14.96 -0.33 -19.21
C HIS A 162 -15.81 0.84 -19.71
N THR A 163 -17.08 0.93 -19.26
CA THR A 163 -18.00 1.99 -19.69
C THR A 163 -17.52 3.35 -19.19
N GLN A 164 -17.14 3.44 -17.92
CA GLN A 164 -16.63 4.67 -17.31
C GLN A 164 -15.24 5.03 -17.82
N LEU A 165 -14.37 4.05 -18.12
CA LEU A 165 -13.13 4.29 -18.84
C LEU A 165 -13.37 4.95 -20.20
N ALA A 166 -14.32 4.45 -20.99
CA ALA A 166 -14.65 5.00 -22.30
C ALA A 166 -15.23 6.42 -22.22
N GLN A 167 -15.89 6.76 -21.11
CA GLN A 167 -16.44 8.08 -20.83
C GLN A 167 -15.41 9.07 -20.27
N GLY A 168 -14.16 8.65 -20.02
CA GLY A 168 -13.12 9.51 -19.44
C GLY A 168 -13.37 9.83 -17.97
N HIS A 169 -14.01 8.92 -17.23
CA HIS A 169 -14.30 9.08 -15.81
C HIS A 169 -13.04 9.32 -14.97
N ASP A 170 -13.14 10.22 -13.99
CA ASP A 170 -12.05 10.58 -13.10
C ASP A 170 -11.93 9.60 -11.92
N PHE A 171 -11.19 8.52 -12.15
CA PHE A 171 -10.88 7.52 -11.12
C PHE A 171 -9.93 8.04 -10.03
N SER A 172 -9.23 9.16 -10.25
CA SER A 172 -8.28 9.70 -9.27
C SER A 172 -9.03 10.32 -8.08
N HIS A 173 -10.19 10.94 -8.34
CA HIS A 173 -10.99 11.63 -7.32
C HIS A 173 -12.33 10.95 -7.01
N ALA A 174 -12.87 10.15 -7.94
CA ALA A 174 -14.14 9.43 -7.78
C ALA A 174 -13.99 7.95 -8.17
N PRO A 175 -13.16 7.16 -7.48
CA PRO A 175 -12.89 5.78 -7.86
C PRO A 175 -14.14 4.90 -7.82
N ILE A 176 -14.29 4.03 -8.83
CA ILE A 176 -15.32 2.99 -8.89
C ILE A 176 -14.60 1.65 -8.97
N GLY A 177 -14.51 0.98 -7.83
CA GLY A 177 -13.81 -0.29 -7.72
C GLY A 177 -14.75 -1.46 -7.53
N SER A 178 -14.19 -2.61 -7.20
CA SER A 178 -14.90 -3.88 -6.96
C SER A 178 -14.46 -4.56 -5.67
N GLY A 179 -13.58 -3.93 -4.90
CA GLY A 179 -12.98 -4.46 -3.69
C GLY A 179 -13.88 -4.37 -2.45
N PRO A 180 -13.38 -4.83 -1.29
CA PRO A 180 -14.15 -4.91 -0.04
C PRO A 180 -14.50 -3.55 0.58
N VAL A 181 -13.93 -2.45 0.11
CA VAL A 181 -14.30 -1.10 0.54
C VAL A 181 -14.58 -0.24 -0.68
N LYS A 182 -15.55 0.67 -0.58
CA LYS A 182 -15.87 1.66 -1.60
C LYS A 182 -15.56 3.07 -1.13
N PHE A 183 -15.29 3.95 -2.08
CA PHE A 183 -15.14 5.36 -1.80
C PHE A 183 -16.46 6.02 -1.39
N VAL A 184 -16.38 6.96 -0.44
CA VAL A 184 -17.51 7.79 -0.02
C VAL A 184 -17.23 9.26 -0.38
N CYS A 185 -16.15 9.81 0.17
CA CYS A 185 -15.72 11.17 -0.11
C CYS A 185 -14.28 11.39 0.35
N TRP A 186 -13.67 12.49 -0.09
CA TRP A 186 -12.38 12.93 0.41
C TRP A 186 -12.42 14.43 0.68
N GLN A 187 -12.59 14.79 1.95
CA GLN A 187 -12.67 16.17 2.42
C GLN A 187 -11.83 16.29 3.69
N SER A 188 -10.58 16.75 3.58
CA SER A 188 -9.56 16.75 4.65
C SER A 188 -9.13 15.37 5.19
N ALA A 189 -10.04 14.39 5.18
CA ALA A 189 -9.81 12.97 5.43
C ALA A 189 -10.45 12.15 4.30
N LEU A 190 -9.84 11.01 3.97
CA LEU A 190 -10.40 10.06 3.01
C LEU A 190 -11.38 9.14 3.73
N THR A 191 -12.64 9.16 3.32
CA THR A 191 -13.69 8.32 3.88
C THR A 191 -14.04 7.20 2.92
N LEU A 192 -13.95 5.97 3.40
CA LEU A 192 -14.30 4.74 2.71
C LEU A 192 -15.44 4.05 3.46
N ALA A 193 -16.20 3.20 2.79
CA ALA A 193 -17.23 2.35 3.40
C ALA A 193 -16.93 0.89 3.11
N ARG A 194 -16.87 0.06 4.15
CA ARG A 194 -16.75 -1.38 4.01
C ARG A 194 -18.04 -1.96 3.45
N ILE A 195 -17.94 -2.80 2.42
CA ILE A 195 -19.10 -3.36 1.73
C ILE A 195 -19.87 -4.33 2.63
N ALA A 196 -19.17 -5.13 3.44
CA ALA A 196 -19.78 -6.21 4.23
C ALA A 196 -20.79 -5.74 5.28
N ASP A 197 -20.59 -4.56 5.88
CA ASP A 197 -21.40 -4.06 7.00
C ASP A 197 -21.70 -2.55 6.94
N GLY A 198 -21.28 -1.87 5.87
CA GLY A 198 -21.49 -0.43 5.69
C GLY A 198 -20.63 0.45 6.60
N ARG A 199 -19.71 -0.13 7.38
CA ARG A 199 -18.93 0.62 8.36
C ARG A 199 -17.96 1.59 7.67
N TYR A 200 -17.93 2.83 8.14
CA TYR A 200 -17.00 3.82 7.61
C TYR A 200 -15.57 3.60 8.11
N ILE A 201 -14.60 3.87 7.26
CA ILE A 201 -13.18 3.90 7.56
C ILE A 201 -12.69 5.29 7.17
N VAL A 202 -12.19 6.05 8.14
CA VAL A 202 -11.77 7.44 7.96
C VAL A 202 -10.26 7.51 8.11
N LEU A 203 -9.57 7.87 7.03
CA LEU A 203 -8.12 8.00 6.99
C LEU A 203 -7.74 9.49 7.08
N THR A 204 -7.01 9.86 8.12
CA THR A 204 -6.56 11.23 8.36
C THR A 204 -5.04 11.31 8.34
N GLU A 205 -4.48 12.23 7.56
CA GLU A 205 -3.03 12.45 7.55
C GLU A 205 -2.58 13.11 8.85
N VAL A 206 -1.62 12.48 9.52
CA VAL A 206 -0.92 13.04 10.67
C VAL A 206 0.55 12.64 10.51
N LYS A 207 1.37 13.55 9.99
CA LYS A 207 2.75 13.24 9.60
C LYS A 207 3.65 12.85 10.77
N ASP A 208 3.48 13.51 11.92
CA ASP A 208 4.29 13.24 13.10
C ASP A 208 3.81 11.96 13.84
N PRO A 209 4.66 10.93 14.00
CA PRO A 209 4.28 9.67 14.64
C PRO A 209 4.01 9.82 16.14
N THR A 210 4.65 10.78 16.82
CA THR A 210 4.38 11.06 18.24
C THR A 210 2.95 11.57 18.38
N VAL A 211 2.53 12.48 17.51
CA VAL A 211 1.14 12.97 17.47
C VAL A 211 0.17 11.83 17.14
N ARG A 212 0.49 10.95 16.19
CA ARG A 212 -0.33 9.76 15.88
C ARG A 212 -0.53 8.88 17.12
N VAL A 213 0.55 8.58 17.83
CA VAL A 213 0.54 7.76 19.04
C VAL A 213 -0.26 8.41 20.16
N LEU A 214 -0.11 9.72 20.37
CA LEU A 214 -0.89 10.45 21.36
C LEU A 214 -2.39 10.46 21.04
N LYS A 215 -2.76 10.58 19.76
CA LYS A 215 -4.17 10.47 19.32
C LYS A 215 -4.75 9.10 19.61
N LEU A 216 -4.00 8.02 19.34
CA LEU A 216 -4.43 6.66 19.64
C LEU A 216 -4.64 6.46 21.15
N VAL A 217 -3.67 6.87 21.98
CA VAL A 217 -3.76 6.74 23.45
C VAL A 217 -4.92 7.55 24.04
N ARG A 218 -5.32 8.66 23.40
CA ARG A 218 -6.48 9.47 23.80
C ARG A 218 -7.82 8.94 23.26
N GLY A 219 -7.81 7.88 22.44
CA GLY A 219 -9.00 7.37 21.78
C GLY A 219 -9.55 8.29 20.69
N GLU A 220 -8.74 9.23 20.17
CA GLU A 220 -9.12 10.09 19.04
C GLU A 220 -9.06 9.35 17.70
N VAL A 221 -8.31 8.25 17.64
CA VAL A 221 -8.26 7.31 16.52
C VAL A 221 -8.25 5.88 17.05
N ASP A 222 -8.75 4.94 16.25
CA ASP A 222 -8.90 3.53 16.64
C ASP A 222 -7.72 2.66 16.21
N LEU A 223 -7.02 3.05 15.14
CA LEU A 223 -5.96 2.24 14.55
C LEU A 223 -4.84 3.10 13.97
N LEU A 224 -3.61 2.65 14.20
CA LEU A 224 -2.42 3.18 13.55
C LEU A 224 -1.80 2.13 12.64
N GLN A 225 -1.26 2.60 11.51
CA GLN A 225 -0.36 1.79 10.71
C GLN A 225 0.98 1.66 11.43
N GLY A 226 1.68 0.53 11.26
CA GLY A 226 3.00 0.26 11.85
C GLY A 226 4.17 1.07 11.27
N ASP A 227 3.96 2.31 10.84
CA ASP A 227 5.01 3.24 10.40
C ASP A 227 5.56 4.08 11.56
N LEU A 228 5.89 3.41 12.66
CA LEU A 228 6.30 4.03 13.91
C LEU A 228 7.76 3.69 14.28
N PRO A 229 8.51 4.65 14.85
CA PRO A 229 9.78 4.37 15.52
C PRO A 229 9.66 3.26 16.58
N PRO A 230 10.67 2.38 16.73
CA PRO A 230 10.62 1.27 17.69
C PRO A 230 10.36 1.70 19.14
N GLU A 231 10.88 2.85 19.57
CA GLU A 231 10.64 3.39 20.91
C GLU A 231 9.15 3.74 21.15
N LEU A 232 8.45 4.22 20.12
CA LEU A 232 7.03 4.53 20.21
C LEU A 232 6.19 3.24 20.21
N VAL A 233 6.62 2.20 19.50
CA VAL A 233 6.02 0.86 19.58
C VAL A 233 6.18 0.30 20.99
N LYS A 234 7.38 0.37 21.57
CA LYS A 234 7.65 -0.05 22.97
C LYS A 234 6.77 0.72 23.95
N TYR A 235 6.62 2.03 23.76
CA TYR A 235 5.70 2.83 24.56
C TYR A 235 4.25 2.35 24.46
N LEU A 236 3.73 2.08 23.26
CA LEU A 236 2.36 1.57 23.07
C LEU A 236 2.16 0.20 23.73
N GLN A 237 3.17 -0.68 23.74
CA GLN A 237 3.09 -1.98 24.41
C GLN A 237 2.92 -1.86 25.94
N THR A 238 3.25 -0.71 26.54
CA THR A 238 3.01 -0.45 27.97
C THR A 238 1.57 -0.04 28.28
N LYS A 239 0.72 0.15 27.26
CA LYS A 239 -0.65 0.65 27.41
C LYS A 239 -1.65 -0.52 27.42
N PRO A 240 -2.36 -0.77 28.53
CA PRO A 240 -3.26 -1.91 28.63
C PRO A 240 -4.46 -1.83 27.68
N GLU A 241 -4.86 -0.63 27.27
CA GLU A 241 -5.95 -0.37 26.33
C GLU A 241 -5.57 -0.54 24.85
N ILE A 242 -4.27 -0.67 24.53
CA ILE A 242 -3.77 -0.76 23.16
C ILE A 242 -3.25 -2.16 22.86
N THR A 243 -3.77 -2.75 21.78
CA THR A 243 -3.21 -3.99 21.22
C THR A 243 -2.17 -3.67 20.16
N VAL A 244 -0.94 -4.14 20.36
CA VAL A 244 0.15 -4.03 19.38
C VAL A 244 0.33 -5.36 18.68
N ASN A 245 -0.06 -5.43 17.41
CA ASN A 245 0.15 -6.61 16.57
C ASN A 245 1.41 -6.44 15.72
N THR A 246 2.34 -7.39 15.82
CA THR A 246 3.56 -7.44 15.01
C THR A 246 3.59 -8.70 14.16
N ASN A 247 4.01 -8.56 12.90
CA ASN A 247 4.17 -9.66 11.96
C ASN A 247 5.52 -9.52 11.25
N GLN A 248 6.02 -10.62 10.70
CA GLN A 248 7.20 -10.60 9.85
C GLN A 248 6.87 -9.86 8.56
N GLY A 249 7.49 -8.69 8.37
CA GLY A 249 7.36 -7.91 7.14
C GLY A 249 8.43 -8.27 6.11
N THR A 250 8.29 -7.72 4.90
CA THR A 250 9.31 -7.84 3.83
C THR A 250 10.11 -6.58 3.61
N ASN A 251 10.09 -5.66 4.57
CA ASN A 251 10.94 -4.50 4.53
C ASN A 251 12.41 -4.91 4.61
N PHE A 252 13.24 -4.28 3.80
CA PHE A 252 14.67 -4.53 3.71
C PHE A 252 15.41 -3.19 3.78
N SER A 253 16.25 -3.03 4.79
CA SER A 253 17.11 -1.85 4.96
C SER A 253 18.51 -2.15 4.42
N TYR A 254 19.04 -1.26 3.58
CA TYR A 254 20.33 -1.45 2.91
C TYR A 254 21.08 -0.16 2.66
N LEU A 255 22.38 -0.28 2.41
CA LEU A 255 23.21 0.80 1.87
C LEU A 255 23.35 0.59 0.36
N GLY A 256 22.79 1.53 -0.42
CA GLY A 256 23.03 1.59 -1.85
C GLY A 256 24.46 2.06 -2.12
N ILE A 257 25.19 1.34 -2.98
CA ILE A 257 26.55 1.69 -3.37
C ILE A 257 26.54 2.14 -4.84
N ASN A 258 26.99 3.36 -5.10
CA ASN A 258 27.15 3.84 -6.47
C ASN A 258 28.40 3.22 -7.11
N MET A 259 28.21 2.22 -7.97
CA MET A 259 29.33 1.55 -8.64
C MET A 259 29.97 2.37 -9.77
N GLN A 260 29.45 3.55 -10.08
CA GLN A 260 30.07 4.50 -11.02
C GLN A 260 31.13 5.38 -10.35
N ASP A 261 31.17 5.42 -9.01
CA ASP A 261 32.24 6.11 -8.29
C ASP A 261 33.56 5.32 -8.44
N PRO A 262 34.69 5.97 -8.78
CA PRO A 262 35.95 5.27 -9.06
C PRO A 262 36.42 4.39 -7.90
N ILE A 263 36.24 4.82 -6.65
CA ILE A 263 36.68 4.07 -5.47
C ILE A 263 35.70 2.93 -5.16
N LEU A 264 34.38 3.19 -5.24
CA LEU A 264 33.36 2.19 -4.94
C LEU A 264 33.15 1.17 -6.06
N SER A 265 33.70 1.41 -7.26
CA SER A 265 33.72 0.46 -8.37
C SER A 265 34.58 -0.77 -8.08
N ASP A 266 35.58 -0.67 -7.19
CA ASP A 266 36.38 -1.81 -6.72
C ASP A 266 35.59 -2.69 -5.74
N ILE A 267 35.49 -3.98 -6.06
CA ILE A 267 34.80 -4.97 -5.24
C ILE A 267 35.44 -5.15 -3.85
N ASN A 268 36.76 -4.98 -3.72
CA ASN A 268 37.47 -5.09 -2.45
C ASN A 268 37.08 -3.95 -1.50
N VAL A 269 36.88 -2.75 -2.03
CA VAL A 269 36.36 -1.61 -1.25
C VAL A 269 34.93 -1.91 -0.78
N ARG A 270 34.06 -2.44 -1.63
CA ARG A 270 32.69 -2.81 -1.24
C ARG A 270 32.65 -3.91 -0.18
N LYS A 271 33.49 -4.95 -0.33
CA LYS A 271 33.66 -6.00 0.68
C LYS A 271 34.20 -5.44 1.99
N ALA A 272 35.15 -4.51 1.94
CA ALA A 272 35.66 -3.84 3.13
C ALA A 272 34.55 -3.10 3.87
N ILE A 273 33.73 -2.31 3.17
CA ILE A 273 32.57 -1.62 3.75
C ILE A 273 31.62 -2.63 4.42
N ALA A 274 31.28 -3.72 3.73
CA ALA A 274 30.38 -4.75 4.28
C ALA A 274 30.92 -5.42 5.55
N HIS A 275 32.24 -5.64 5.64
CA HIS A 275 32.90 -6.20 6.82
C HIS A 275 33.16 -5.16 7.93
N ALA A 276 33.16 -3.87 7.63
CA ALA A 276 33.42 -2.80 8.58
C ALA A 276 32.19 -2.36 9.39
N ILE A 277 30.99 -2.80 9.01
CA ILE A 277 29.73 -2.40 9.66
C ILE A 277 29.24 -3.52 10.58
N ASP A 278 29.08 -3.20 11.87
CA ASP A 278 28.46 -4.12 12.84
C ASP A 278 26.93 -4.06 12.71
N ARG A 279 26.39 -4.85 11.78
CA ARG A 279 24.95 -4.93 11.54
C ARG A 279 24.20 -5.56 12.71
N GLN A 280 24.84 -6.41 13.51
CA GLN A 280 24.19 -7.04 14.66
C GLN A 280 23.98 -6.02 15.78
N ALA A 281 24.99 -5.17 16.05
CA ALA A 281 24.86 -4.07 17.00
C ALA A 281 23.77 -3.08 16.58
N ILE A 282 23.68 -2.73 15.28
CA ILE A 282 22.61 -1.86 14.76
C ILE A 282 21.23 -2.49 15.02
N ILE A 283 21.06 -3.79 14.73
CA ILE A 283 19.79 -4.48 14.99
C ILE A 283 19.42 -4.41 16.48
N GLN A 284 20.37 -4.69 17.37
CA GLN A 284 20.12 -4.73 18.82
C GLN A 284 19.81 -3.35 19.42
N GLN A 285 20.40 -2.28 18.88
CA GLN A 285 20.31 -0.95 19.47
C GLN A 285 19.20 -0.09 18.85
N VAL A 286 18.89 -0.28 17.57
CA VAL A 286 18.08 0.67 16.79
C VAL A 286 16.87 0.02 16.15
N MET A 287 16.92 -1.28 15.82
CA MET A 287 15.84 -1.95 15.09
C MET A 287 14.78 -2.57 16.01
N VAL A 288 13.63 -2.95 15.45
CA VAL A 288 12.61 -3.72 16.19
C VAL A 288 13.10 -5.14 16.47
N ASP A 289 12.66 -5.72 17.60
CA ASP A 289 13.15 -7.01 18.12
C ASP A 289 12.99 -8.20 17.14
N SER A 290 12.05 -8.14 16.20
CA SER A 290 11.85 -9.17 15.17
C SER A 290 12.78 -9.06 13.96
N THR A 291 13.69 -8.07 13.95
CA THR A 291 14.63 -7.82 12.86
C THR A 291 15.72 -8.87 12.83
N ARG A 292 16.10 -9.30 11.63
CA ARG A 292 17.17 -10.28 11.40
C ARG A 292 18.23 -9.76 10.44
N LEU A 293 19.42 -10.35 10.50
CA LEU A 293 20.47 -10.07 9.52
C LEU A 293 20.01 -10.49 8.12
N ALA A 294 20.07 -9.56 7.18
CA ALA A 294 19.82 -9.85 5.77
C ALA A 294 21.11 -10.38 5.09
N GLY A 295 21.01 -11.58 4.51
CA GLY A 295 22.04 -12.16 3.65
C GLY A 295 21.82 -11.88 2.15
N ALA A 296 20.60 -11.50 1.77
CA ALA A 296 20.18 -11.20 0.41
C ALA A 296 19.08 -10.13 0.40
N ILE A 297 18.74 -9.61 -0.79
CA ILE A 297 17.66 -8.63 -0.96
C ILE A 297 16.28 -9.23 -0.70
N LEU A 298 16.08 -10.50 -1.10
CA LEU A 298 14.85 -11.23 -0.82
C LEU A 298 14.99 -12.01 0.49
N PRO A 299 13.93 -12.01 1.34
CA PRO A 299 13.92 -12.80 2.55
C PRO A 299 13.93 -14.31 2.23
N PRO A 300 14.44 -15.17 3.12
CA PRO A 300 14.48 -16.62 2.90
C PRO A 300 13.11 -17.27 2.66
N GLU A 301 12.03 -16.69 3.19
CA GLU A 301 10.65 -17.18 3.05
C GLU A 301 10.02 -16.81 1.70
N HIS A 302 10.63 -15.89 0.94
CA HIS A 302 10.19 -15.55 -0.41
C HIS A 302 10.41 -16.76 -1.34
N TYR A 303 9.51 -16.98 -2.31
CA TYR A 303 9.64 -18.11 -3.24
C TYR A 303 10.96 -18.14 -4.02
N ALA A 304 11.50 -16.96 -4.34
CA ALA A 304 12.82 -16.74 -4.94
C ALA A 304 13.94 -16.44 -3.92
N GLY A 305 13.67 -16.65 -2.63
CA GLY A 305 14.63 -16.45 -1.54
C GLY A 305 15.71 -17.54 -1.50
N ASN A 306 16.85 -17.23 -0.89
CA ASN A 306 17.94 -18.20 -0.72
C ASN A 306 18.49 -18.15 0.71
N ALA A 307 18.03 -19.09 1.54
CA ALA A 307 18.45 -19.24 2.93
C ALA A 307 19.94 -19.58 3.11
N ARG A 308 20.64 -20.00 2.05
CA ARG A 308 22.06 -20.39 2.10
C ARG A 308 23.01 -19.21 1.90
N LEU A 309 22.51 -18.04 1.48
CA LEU A 309 23.34 -16.84 1.32
C LEU A 309 23.68 -16.27 2.70
N ALA A 310 24.93 -16.44 3.10
CA ALA A 310 25.42 -15.96 4.37
C ALA A 310 25.66 -14.43 4.34
N PRO A 311 25.23 -13.69 5.37
CA PRO A 311 25.58 -12.28 5.52
C PRO A 311 27.10 -12.11 5.72
N TYR A 312 27.67 -11.01 5.22
CA TYR A 312 29.03 -10.59 5.57
C TYR A 312 29.20 -10.41 7.09
N ALA A 313 30.14 -11.14 7.69
CA ALA A 313 30.46 -11.03 9.10
C ALA A 313 31.18 -9.71 9.43
N TYR A 314 30.96 -9.15 10.61
CA TYR A 314 31.70 -7.99 11.09
C TYR A 314 33.18 -8.37 11.37
N ARG A 315 34.10 -7.83 10.56
CA ARG A 315 35.55 -8.12 10.59
C ARG A 315 36.35 -6.85 10.26
N PRO A 316 36.42 -5.86 11.17
CA PRO A 316 37.01 -4.56 10.86
C PRO A 316 38.50 -4.61 10.53
N GLN A 317 39.27 -5.55 11.09
CA GLN A 317 40.68 -5.75 10.71
C GLN A 317 40.81 -6.24 9.27
N TYR A 318 39.96 -7.17 8.85
CA TYR A 318 39.93 -7.68 7.47
C TYR A 318 39.46 -6.59 6.49
N ALA A 319 38.50 -5.75 6.88
CA ALA A 319 38.11 -4.59 6.10
C ALA A 319 39.29 -3.63 5.84
N LYS A 320 40.11 -3.34 6.85
CA LYS A 320 41.32 -2.51 6.69
C LYS A 320 42.31 -3.14 5.71
N GLN A 321 42.52 -4.44 5.79
CA GLN A 321 43.40 -5.17 4.86
C GLN A 321 42.90 -5.08 3.41
N LEU A 322 41.60 -5.25 3.19
CA LEU A 322 40.98 -5.10 1.86
C LEU A 322 41.15 -3.69 1.29
N LEU A 323 41.02 -2.64 2.11
CA LEU A 323 41.24 -1.26 1.67
C LEU A 323 42.71 -0.98 1.30
N GLN A 324 43.66 -1.53 2.05
CA GLN A 324 45.09 -1.43 1.75
C GLN A 324 45.44 -2.16 0.44
N GLN A 325 44.88 -3.36 0.23
CA GLN A 325 45.05 -4.13 -1.01
C GLN A 325 44.46 -3.41 -2.23
N ALA A 326 43.35 -2.69 -2.05
CA ALA A 326 42.75 -1.85 -3.08
C ALA A 326 43.51 -0.54 -3.34
N GLY A 327 44.61 -0.28 -2.63
CA GLY A 327 45.42 0.94 -2.81
C GLY A 327 44.74 2.23 -2.34
N VAL A 328 43.70 2.12 -1.49
CA VAL A 328 42.92 3.28 -1.03
C VAL A 328 43.62 3.97 0.14
N GLN A 329 43.75 5.29 0.06
CA GLN A 329 44.29 6.10 1.15
C GLN A 329 43.31 6.16 2.33
N LEU A 330 43.82 5.92 3.54
CA LEU A 330 43.03 5.98 4.78
C LEU A 330 43.23 7.34 5.50
N PRO A 331 42.18 7.90 6.14
CA PRO A 331 40.81 7.37 6.22
C PRO A 331 40.06 7.54 4.89
N LEU A 332 39.38 6.48 4.47
CA LEU A 332 38.47 6.54 3.32
C LEU A 332 37.30 7.48 3.66
N LYS A 333 37.15 8.56 2.88
CA LYS A 333 36.04 9.50 3.00
C LYS A 333 34.97 9.18 1.97
N LEU A 334 33.74 8.96 2.43
CA LEU A 334 32.56 8.71 1.60
C LEU A 334 31.43 9.66 2.00
N VAL A 335 30.53 9.93 1.06
CA VAL A 335 29.30 10.69 1.31
C VAL A 335 28.15 9.70 1.38
N TYR A 336 27.54 9.59 2.56
CA TYR A 336 26.29 8.84 2.72
C TYR A 336 25.10 9.78 2.50
N LYS A 337 24.40 9.59 1.37
CA LYS A 337 23.15 10.31 1.09
C LYS A 337 21.99 9.57 1.73
N THR A 338 21.19 10.28 2.51
CA THR A 338 20.01 9.76 3.17
C THR A 338 18.87 10.77 3.09
N SER A 339 17.67 10.36 3.50
CA SER A 339 16.50 11.24 3.52
C SER A 339 16.70 12.41 4.48
N THR A 340 16.05 13.54 4.23
CA THR A 340 15.94 14.63 5.21
C THR A 340 14.95 14.32 6.33
N ASP A 341 14.13 13.27 6.16
CA ASP A 341 13.27 12.75 7.21
C ASP A 341 14.12 12.00 8.24
N ALA A 342 14.31 12.62 9.40
CA ALA A 342 15.10 12.07 10.51
C ALA A 342 14.63 10.67 10.97
N GLN A 343 13.41 10.25 10.63
CA GLN A 343 12.87 8.94 10.94
C GLN A 343 13.28 7.87 9.92
N ARG A 344 13.68 8.26 8.71
CA ARG A 344 14.23 7.38 7.67
C ARG A 344 15.75 7.25 7.72
N VAL A 345 16.41 8.09 8.52
CA VAL A 345 17.88 8.13 8.67
C VAL A 345 18.39 7.10 9.69
N ARG A 346 17.50 6.50 10.47
CA ARG A 346 17.85 5.56 11.55
C ARG A 346 18.03 4.13 11.05
#